data_AF-A0A1H1TDW4-F1
#
_entry.id   AF-A0A1H1TDW4-F1
#
_cell.length_a   1.000
_cell.length_b   1.000
_cell.length_c   1.000
_cell.angle_alpha   90.00
_cell.angle_beta   90.00
_cell.angle_gamma   90.00
#
_symmetry.space_group_name_H-M   'P 1'
#
loop_
_entity.id
_entity.type
_entity.pdbx_description
1 polymer ?
#
loop_
_entity_poly.entity_id
_entity_poly.type
_entity_poly.pdbx_seq_one_letter_code
_entity_poly.pdbx_strand_id
1 'polypeptide(L)'
;MKLNEIFFIYIITLFFYSCNTPLHLQKPKYYQDKDGDSIRKNKFLESWRDRDQSFSRWDYYDKDSGRVAQLHNYEYYTYEVKYQLIKKQIESVTNRKISDTTIFLINYNYLNDLCTYGLEVKEMNTWDKKRVLERKNWMQPWVEYIEKNYPNVIFLVFFEGGIKLSNTSSPKEEYFFLDKHNFFRNSIFKHPTCNGSYALIKSNGETLIRNGENAASGFVQHLDKHNWNLFFP
;
A
#
# COMPACT_ATOMS: atom_id res chain seq x y z
N MET A 1 -11.32 -55.64 3.40
CA MET A 1 -12.14 -54.44 3.69
C MET A 1 -13.39 -54.52 2.84
N LYS A 2 -14.58 -54.51 3.45
CA LYS A 2 -15.85 -54.61 2.70
C LYS A 2 -16.06 -53.33 1.89
N LEU A 3 -16.73 -53.41 0.74
CA LEU A 3 -16.98 -52.25 -0.15
C LEU A 3 -17.59 -51.05 0.62
N ASN A 4 -18.40 -51.33 1.64
CA ASN A 4 -19.03 -50.34 2.52
C ASN A 4 -18.02 -49.60 3.42
N GLU A 5 -16.93 -50.25 3.83
CA GLU A 5 -15.87 -49.63 4.65
C GLU A 5 -15.01 -48.67 3.81
N ILE A 6 -14.75 -49.03 2.54
CA ILE A 6 -14.05 -48.16 1.58
C ILE A 6 -14.89 -46.92 1.28
N PHE A 7 -16.20 -47.08 1.07
CA PHE A 7 -17.12 -45.98 0.80
C PHE A 7 -17.22 -45.01 1.99
N PHE A 8 -17.24 -45.54 3.21
CA PHE A 8 -17.27 -44.72 4.43
C PHE A 8 -15.98 -43.93 4.64
N ILE A 9 -14.81 -44.52 4.37
CA ILE A 9 -13.52 -43.81 4.40
C ILE A 9 -13.48 -42.73 3.32
N TYR A 10 -14.01 -42.98 2.12
CA TYR A 10 -14.06 -41.99 1.04
C TYR A 10 -14.93 -40.78 1.39
N ILE A 11 -16.09 -41.01 2.02
CA ILE A 11 -16.99 -39.93 2.49
C ILE A 11 -16.31 -39.12 3.60
N ILE A 12 -15.67 -39.76 4.57
CA ILE A 12 -14.96 -39.06 5.64
C ILE A 12 -13.80 -38.22 5.08
N THR A 13 -13.06 -38.77 4.12
CA THR A 13 -11.95 -38.05 3.47
C THR A 13 -12.47 -36.85 2.67
N LEU A 14 -13.57 -36.98 1.94
CA LEU A 14 -14.25 -35.86 1.26
C LEU A 14 -14.81 -34.82 2.25
N PHE A 15 -15.28 -35.23 3.43
CA PHE A 15 -15.76 -34.33 4.48
C PHE A 15 -14.61 -33.52 5.11
N PHE A 16 -13.44 -34.13 5.31
CA PHE A 16 -12.24 -33.41 5.77
C PHE A 16 -11.62 -32.50 4.69
N TYR A 17 -11.75 -32.86 3.40
CA TYR A 17 -11.32 -31.97 2.32
C TYR A 17 -12.27 -30.78 2.09
N SER A 18 -13.56 -30.91 2.39
CA SER A 18 -14.54 -29.82 2.22
C SER A 18 -14.63 -28.84 3.39
N CYS A 19 -14.14 -29.20 4.58
CA CYS A 19 -14.05 -28.27 5.73
C CYS A 19 -12.84 -27.32 5.68
N ASN A 20 -11.92 -27.49 4.74
CA ASN A 20 -10.83 -26.54 4.52
C ASN A 20 -11.23 -25.49 3.48
N THR A 21 -12.27 -24.70 3.78
CA THR A 21 -12.49 -23.48 3.00
C THR A 21 -11.28 -22.57 3.18
N PRO A 22 -10.66 -22.08 2.09
CA PRO A 22 -9.51 -21.18 2.20
C PRO A 22 -9.90 -19.95 3.03
N LEU A 23 -9.08 -19.59 4.03
CA LEU A 23 -9.28 -18.49 4.97
C LEU A 23 -9.50 -17.11 4.28
N HIS A 24 -9.19 -17.03 2.98
CA HIS A 24 -9.21 -15.83 2.14
C HIS A 24 -10.62 -15.27 1.83
N LEU A 25 -11.69 -15.95 2.26
CA LEU A 25 -13.09 -15.51 2.11
C LEU A 25 -13.72 -14.95 3.40
N GLN A 26 -12.94 -14.77 4.49
CA GLN A 26 -13.51 -14.23 5.72
C GLN A 26 -14.04 -12.82 5.52
N LYS A 27 -15.36 -12.65 5.62
CA LYS A 27 -16.02 -11.35 5.57
C LYS A 27 -15.46 -10.44 6.68
N PRO A 28 -15.37 -9.12 6.48
CA PRO A 28 -15.05 -8.20 7.57
C PRO A 28 -15.93 -8.48 8.78
N LYS A 29 -15.30 -8.64 9.94
CA LYS A 29 -15.98 -8.83 11.22
C LYS A 29 -16.57 -7.49 11.71
N TYR A 30 -15.87 -6.41 11.40
CA TYR A 30 -16.26 -5.05 11.77
C TYR A 30 -16.29 -4.15 10.54
N TYR A 31 -17.23 -3.21 10.56
CA TYR A 31 -17.40 -2.17 9.56
C TYR A 31 -17.28 -0.83 10.26
N GLN A 32 -16.44 0.04 9.74
CA GLN A 32 -16.19 1.37 10.28
C GLN A 32 -16.53 2.44 9.25
N ASP A 33 -17.04 3.58 9.70
CA ASP A 33 -17.15 4.76 8.85
C ASP A 33 -15.80 5.47 8.65
N LYS A 34 -15.83 6.65 8.02
CA LYS A 34 -14.64 7.45 7.73
C LYS A 34 -13.88 7.93 8.96
N ASP A 35 -14.57 8.04 10.09
CA ASP A 35 -14.00 8.54 11.35
C ASP A 35 -13.50 7.38 12.22
N GLY A 36 -13.69 6.14 11.78
CA GLY A 36 -13.29 4.92 12.49
C GLY A 36 -14.37 4.37 13.43
N ASP A 37 -15.55 5.00 13.45
CA ASP A 37 -16.64 4.58 14.32
C ASP A 37 -17.33 3.33 13.76
N SER A 38 -17.68 2.42 14.67
CA SER A 38 -18.32 1.17 14.29
C SER A 38 -19.73 1.40 13.74
N ILE A 39 -20.00 0.90 12.54
CA ILE A 39 -21.29 0.98 11.88
C ILE A 39 -21.82 -0.39 11.46
N ARG A 40 -23.14 -0.49 11.27
CA ARG A 40 -23.74 -1.71 10.73
C ARG A 40 -23.34 -1.91 9.27
N LYS A 41 -23.11 -3.16 8.87
CA LYS A 41 -22.77 -3.54 7.50
C LYS A 41 -23.67 -2.89 6.42
N ASN A 42 -24.98 -2.85 6.64
CA ASN A 42 -25.89 -2.30 5.64
C ASN A 42 -25.65 -0.80 5.42
N LYS A 43 -25.48 -0.04 6.52
CA LYS A 43 -25.13 1.39 6.46
C LYS A 43 -23.76 1.59 5.80
N PHE A 44 -22.79 0.74 6.12
CA PHE A 44 -21.47 0.78 5.47
C PHE A 44 -21.59 0.59 3.94
N LEU A 45 -22.33 -0.44 3.51
CA LEU A 45 -22.47 -0.75 2.09
C LEU A 45 -23.27 0.33 1.34
N GLU A 46 -24.24 0.94 2.00
CA GLU A 46 -24.98 2.08 1.47
C GLU A 46 -24.04 3.27 1.25
N SER A 47 -23.31 3.72 2.29
CA SER A 47 -22.33 4.79 2.20
C SER A 47 -21.22 4.52 1.18
N TRP A 48 -20.71 3.30 1.12
CA TRP A 48 -19.65 2.93 0.16
C TRP A 48 -20.12 2.97 -1.30
N ARG A 49 -21.40 2.65 -1.55
CA ARG A 49 -21.98 2.59 -2.90
C ARG A 49 -22.60 3.90 -3.33
N ASP A 50 -22.79 4.82 -2.39
CA ASP A 50 -23.21 6.18 -2.68
C ASP A 50 -22.09 6.91 -3.44
N ARG A 51 -22.37 7.23 -4.71
CA ARG A 51 -21.40 7.90 -5.59
C ARG A 51 -21.17 9.35 -5.17
N ASP A 52 -22.13 9.97 -4.50
CA ASP A 52 -22.02 11.37 -4.08
C ASP A 52 -21.07 11.52 -2.89
N GLN A 53 -20.90 10.47 -2.10
CA GLN A 53 -19.98 10.46 -0.94
C GLN A 53 -18.52 10.17 -1.33
N SER A 54 -18.27 9.60 -2.51
CA SER A 54 -16.92 9.32 -3.03
C SER A 54 -16.00 8.59 -2.03
N PHE A 55 -16.54 7.63 -1.26
CA PHE A 55 -15.74 6.87 -0.32
C PHE A 55 -14.96 5.73 -0.99
N SER A 56 -13.70 5.56 -0.58
CA SER A 56 -12.94 4.34 -0.79
C SER A 56 -13.09 3.40 0.40
N ARG A 57 -12.81 2.11 0.19
CA ARG A 57 -12.82 1.09 1.22
C ARG A 57 -11.39 0.59 1.46
N TRP A 58 -10.98 0.57 2.71
CA TRP A 58 -9.75 -0.08 3.15
C TRP A 58 -10.08 -1.30 3.99
N ASP A 59 -9.50 -2.44 3.60
CA ASP A 59 -9.57 -3.67 4.36
C ASP A 59 -8.23 -3.95 5.03
N TYR A 60 -8.23 -4.20 6.33
CA TYR A 60 -7.03 -4.51 7.09
C TYR A 60 -7.29 -5.54 8.20
N TYR A 61 -6.23 -6.15 8.72
CA TYR A 61 -6.30 -6.93 9.97
C TYR A 61 -5.85 -6.08 11.15
N ASP A 62 -6.75 -5.94 12.11
CA ASP A 62 -6.43 -5.45 13.44
C ASP A 62 -6.10 -6.63 14.37
N LYS A 63 -5.13 -6.44 15.26
CA LYS A 63 -4.60 -7.52 16.11
C LYS A 63 -5.62 -8.06 17.10
N ASP A 64 -6.52 -7.21 17.57
CA ASP A 64 -7.48 -7.55 18.63
C ASP A 64 -8.85 -7.92 18.06
N SER A 65 -9.20 -7.36 16.91
CA SER A 65 -10.54 -7.46 16.34
C SER A 65 -10.62 -8.30 15.05
N GLY A 66 -9.50 -8.62 14.40
CA GLY A 66 -9.49 -9.38 13.15
C GLY A 66 -9.75 -8.49 11.94
N ARG A 67 -10.42 -9.00 10.90
CA ARG A 67 -10.63 -8.24 9.65
C ARG A 67 -11.61 -7.09 9.85
N VAL A 68 -11.15 -5.88 9.53
CA VAL A 68 -11.92 -4.63 9.55
C VAL A 68 -12.07 -4.12 8.11
N ALA A 69 -13.24 -3.56 7.80
CA ALA A 69 -13.45 -2.76 6.61
C ALA A 69 -13.80 -1.32 7.04
N GLN A 70 -13.02 -0.36 6.59
CA GLN A 70 -13.17 1.06 6.94
C GLN A 70 -13.41 1.88 5.67
N LEU A 71 -14.30 2.88 5.77
CA LEU A 71 -14.49 3.87 4.71
C LEU A 71 -13.43 4.97 4.83
N HIS A 72 -13.03 5.55 3.71
CA HIS A 72 -12.15 6.71 3.68
C HIS A 72 -12.58 7.65 2.58
N ASN A 73 -12.31 8.94 2.71
CA ASN A 73 -12.48 9.85 1.59
C ASN A 73 -11.45 9.55 0.50
N TYR A 74 -11.85 9.64 -0.77
CA TYR A 74 -10.92 9.67 -1.89
C TYR A 74 -10.20 11.02 -1.92
N GLU A 75 -9.14 11.16 -1.16
CA GLU A 75 -8.51 12.49 -1.04
C GLU A 75 -7.05 12.44 -1.43
N TYR A 76 -6.78 13.25 -2.46
CA TYR A 76 -5.50 13.88 -2.57
C TYR A 76 -5.32 14.77 -1.34
N TYR A 77 -4.13 14.74 -0.74
CA TYR A 77 -3.78 15.63 0.34
C TYR A 77 -2.65 16.53 -0.12
N THR A 78 -2.74 17.81 0.20
CA THR A 78 -1.68 18.78 -0.02
C THR A 78 -1.20 19.30 1.32
N TYR A 79 0.10 19.39 1.51
CA TYR A 79 0.71 20.07 2.66
C TYR A 79 2.18 20.37 2.38
N GLU A 80 2.79 21.13 3.28
CA GLU A 80 4.21 21.48 3.22
C GLU A 80 5.02 20.60 4.18
N VAL A 81 6.13 20.05 3.70
CA VAL A 81 7.08 19.30 4.52
C VAL A 81 8.40 20.02 4.64
N LYS A 82 9.13 19.73 5.73
CA LYS A 82 10.53 20.13 5.87
C LYS A 82 11.39 19.29 4.92
N TYR A 83 11.49 19.70 3.65
CA TYR A 83 12.17 18.95 2.58
C TYR A 83 13.56 18.44 3.00
N GLN A 84 14.38 19.29 3.64
CA GLN A 84 15.72 18.92 4.08
C GLN A 84 15.74 17.78 5.12
N LEU A 85 14.71 17.69 5.97
CA LEU A 85 14.56 16.59 6.92
C LEU A 85 14.18 15.29 6.19
N ILE A 86 13.24 15.37 5.24
CA ILE A 86 12.82 14.23 4.41
C ILE A 86 14.01 13.70 3.60
N LYS A 87 14.72 14.59 2.90
CA LYS A 87 15.93 14.28 2.14
C LYS A 87 16.95 13.56 3.02
N LYS A 88 17.29 14.13 4.19
CA LYS A 88 18.24 13.52 5.13
C LYS A 88 17.82 12.11 5.56
N GLN A 89 16.52 11.89 5.81
CA GLN A 89 16.01 10.56 6.13
C GLN A 89 16.17 9.59 4.95
N ILE A 90 15.82 10.02 3.73
CA ILE A 90 16.01 9.21 2.52
C ILE A 90 17.49 8.87 2.31
N GLU A 91 18.39 9.85 2.40
CA GLU A 91 19.84 9.59 2.29
C GLU A 91 20.31 8.57 3.33
N SER A 92 19.82 8.65 4.57
CA SER A 92 20.16 7.71 5.63
C SER A 92 19.67 6.29 5.37
N VAL A 93 18.48 6.12 4.79
CA VAL A 93 17.91 4.79 4.51
C VAL A 93 18.50 4.18 3.25
N THR A 94 18.73 5.01 2.22
CA THR A 94 19.22 4.56 0.91
C THR A 94 20.74 4.47 0.83
N ASN A 95 21.45 5.10 1.77
CA ASN A 95 22.90 5.31 1.73
C ASN A 95 23.35 5.99 0.42
N ARG A 96 22.56 6.96 -0.06
CA ARG A 96 22.82 7.75 -1.28
C ARG A 96 22.88 9.22 -0.95
N LYS A 97 23.73 9.96 -1.66
CA LYS A 97 23.68 11.43 -1.69
C LYS A 97 22.73 11.89 -2.77
N ILE A 98 21.91 12.87 -2.43
CA ILE A 98 20.80 13.34 -3.26
C ILE A 98 20.95 14.85 -3.49
N SER A 99 20.60 15.33 -4.69
CA SER A 99 20.62 16.76 -5.00
C SER A 99 19.56 17.51 -4.20
N ASP A 100 19.81 18.79 -3.88
CA ASP A 100 18.79 19.65 -3.28
C ASP A 100 17.62 19.96 -4.22
N THR A 101 17.80 19.76 -5.53
CA THR A 101 16.76 19.98 -6.54
C THR A 101 15.92 18.74 -6.85
N THR A 102 16.21 17.60 -6.20
CA THR A 102 15.50 16.36 -6.45
C THR A 102 14.03 16.46 -6.04
N ILE A 103 13.16 15.84 -6.83
CA ILE A 103 11.77 15.61 -6.48
C ILE A 103 11.64 14.15 -6.05
N PHE A 104 10.97 13.91 -4.92
CA PHE A 104 10.73 12.53 -4.48
C PHE A 104 9.36 12.08 -4.96
N LEU A 105 9.33 10.95 -5.67
CA LEU A 105 8.12 10.17 -5.89
C LEU A 105 8.19 8.93 -5.00
N ILE A 106 7.37 8.89 -3.96
CA ILE A 106 7.37 7.82 -2.98
C ILE A 106 6.09 7.01 -3.10
N ASN A 107 6.21 5.69 -3.28
CA ASN A 107 5.13 4.75 -3.00
C ASN A 107 5.29 4.20 -1.59
N TYR A 108 4.22 4.21 -0.79
CA TYR A 108 4.23 3.74 0.59
C TYR A 108 3.28 2.56 0.77
N ASN A 109 3.76 1.48 1.39
CA ASN A 109 3.02 0.25 1.63
C ASN A 109 2.76 0.10 3.13
N TYR A 110 1.49 0.00 3.52
CA TYR A 110 1.07 -0.04 4.92
C TYR A 110 1.13 -1.45 5.51
N LEU A 111 1.37 -1.50 6.82
CA LEU A 111 1.28 -2.73 7.59
C LEU A 111 -0.19 -3.21 7.62
N ASN A 112 -0.40 -4.52 7.51
CA ASN A 112 -1.70 -5.18 7.56
C ASN A 112 -2.69 -4.84 6.42
N ASP A 113 -2.23 -4.23 5.32
CA ASP A 113 -3.06 -3.93 4.16
C ASP A 113 -3.46 -5.23 3.41
N LEU A 114 -4.77 -5.46 3.26
CA LEU A 114 -5.32 -6.66 2.63
C LEU A 114 -5.54 -6.55 1.13
N CYS A 115 -5.01 -5.51 0.49
CA CYS A 115 -5.33 -5.28 -0.91
C CYS A 115 -4.74 -6.31 -1.91
N THR A 116 -3.82 -7.17 -1.47
CA THR A 116 -3.31 -8.27 -2.33
C THR A 116 -4.25 -9.46 -2.27
N TYR A 117 -5.16 -9.55 -3.26
CA TYR A 117 -5.98 -10.74 -3.50
C TYR A 117 -5.11 -12.00 -3.58
N GLY A 118 -5.41 -13.01 -2.76
CA GLY A 118 -4.81 -14.35 -2.87
C GLY A 118 -3.68 -14.69 -1.88
N LEU A 119 -3.23 -13.75 -1.04
CA LEU A 119 -2.26 -14.07 0.02
C LEU A 119 -2.96 -14.50 1.32
N GLU A 120 -2.35 -15.43 2.05
CA GLU A 120 -2.82 -15.77 3.38
C GLU A 120 -2.57 -14.59 4.32
N VAL A 121 -3.42 -14.45 5.35
CA VAL A 121 -3.27 -13.41 6.38
C VAL A 121 -1.84 -13.42 6.96
N LYS A 122 -1.29 -14.61 7.17
CA LYS A 122 0.08 -14.80 7.70
C LYS A 122 1.18 -14.27 6.76
N GLU A 123 0.88 -14.03 5.49
CA GLU A 123 1.83 -13.64 4.44
C GLU A 123 1.71 -12.15 4.06
N MET A 124 0.68 -11.44 4.52
CA MET A 124 0.42 -10.06 4.07
C MET A 124 1.60 -9.11 4.35
N ASN A 125 2.23 -9.25 5.51
CA ASN A 125 3.37 -8.44 5.96
C ASN A 125 4.74 -9.05 5.62
N THR A 126 4.77 -10.11 4.81
CA THR A 126 6.01 -10.75 4.39
C THR A 126 6.21 -10.54 2.89
N TRP A 127 7.35 -9.93 2.56
CA TRP A 127 7.83 -9.68 1.22
C TRP A 127 9.11 -10.48 1.01
N ASP A 128 8.94 -11.75 0.67
CA ASP A 128 10.06 -12.63 0.34
C ASP A 128 10.75 -12.20 -0.97
N LYS A 129 11.88 -12.83 -1.27
CA LYS A 129 12.68 -12.51 -2.46
C LYS A 129 11.89 -12.64 -3.76
N LYS A 130 10.99 -13.64 -3.85
CA LYS A 130 10.20 -13.91 -5.05
C LYS A 130 9.17 -12.80 -5.27
N ARG A 131 8.38 -12.47 -4.24
CA ARG A 131 7.38 -11.41 -4.27
C ARG A 131 8.01 -10.04 -4.56
N VAL A 132 9.17 -9.75 -3.96
CA VAL A 132 9.92 -8.52 -4.26
C VAL A 132 10.34 -8.48 -5.72
N LEU A 133 10.93 -9.56 -6.25
CA LEU A 133 11.37 -9.63 -7.64
C LEU A 133 10.20 -9.48 -8.62
N GLU A 134 9.10 -10.21 -8.40
CA GLU A 134 7.89 -10.12 -9.21
C GLU A 134 7.33 -8.69 -9.22
N ARG A 135 7.27 -8.04 -8.05
CA ARG A 135 6.81 -6.66 -7.96
C ARG A 135 7.76 -5.71 -8.69
N LYS A 136 9.07 -5.85 -8.51
CA LYS A 136 10.06 -5.01 -9.21
C LYS A 136 9.94 -5.17 -10.73
N ASN A 137 9.84 -6.39 -11.23
CA ASN A 137 9.67 -6.66 -12.67
C ASN A 137 8.39 -6.02 -13.22
N TRP A 138 7.29 -6.08 -12.46
CA TRP A 138 6.04 -5.44 -12.85
C TRP A 138 6.11 -3.91 -12.83
N MET A 139 6.85 -3.32 -11.87
CA MET A 139 7.03 -1.87 -11.77
C MET A 139 8.08 -1.32 -12.75
N GLN A 140 9.00 -2.16 -13.23
CA GLN A 140 10.17 -1.76 -14.01
C GLN A 140 9.84 -0.84 -15.20
N PRO A 141 8.83 -1.13 -16.05
CA PRO A 141 8.50 -0.25 -17.18
C PRO A 141 8.10 1.17 -16.74
N TRP A 142 7.55 1.32 -15.54
CA TRP A 142 7.14 2.61 -15.01
C TRP A 142 8.31 3.37 -14.41
N VAL A 143 9.23 2.67 -13.76
CA VAL A 143 10.48 3.25 -13.28
C VAL A 143 11.26 3.82 -14.45
N GLU A 144 11.44 3.03 -15.51
CA GLU A 144 12.13 3.46 -16.74
C GLU A 144 11.42 4.65 -17.41
N TYR A 145 10.08 4.66 -17.44
CA TYR A 145 9.31 5.80 -17.92
C TYR A 145 9.57 7.07 -17.09
N ILE A 146 9.58 6.95 -15.75
CA ILE A 146 9.81 8.08 -14.85
C ILE A 146 11.23 8.62 -15.05
N GLU A 147 12.24 7.76 -15.02
CA GLU A 147 13.65 8.14 -15.18
C GLU A 147 13.90 8.84 -16.53
N LYS A 148 13.26 8.36 -17.60
CA LYS A 148 13.38 8.94 -18.94
C LYS A 148 12.70 10.30 -19.08
N ASN A 149 11.51 10.48 -18.52
CA ASN A 149 10.69 11.67 -18.77
C ASN A 149 10.79 12.74 -17.66
N TYR A 150 11.25 12.35 -16.46
CA TYR A 150 11.35 13.21 -15.28
C TYR A 150 12.73 13.06 -14.62
N PRO A 151 13.81 13.58 -15.25
CA PRO A 151 15.20 13.30 -14.83
C PRO A 151 15.58 13.81 -13.43
N ASN A 152 14.78 14.73 -12.86
CA ASN A 152 14.98 15.23 -11.49
C ASN A 152 14.16 14.45 -10.44
N VAL A 153 13.39 13.44 -10.84
CA VAL A 153 12.55 12.63 -9.96
C VAL A 153 13.28 11.34 -9.59
N ILE A 154 13.33 11.03 -8.29
CA ILE A 154 13.74 9.71 -7.81
C ILE A 154 12.50 8.96 -7.34
N PHE A 155 12.32 7.74 -7.86
CA PHE A 155 11.26 6.84 -7.43
C PHE A 155 11.73 5.94 -6.27
N LEU A 156 10.95 5.89 -5.20
CA LEU A 156 11.22 5.09 -4.00
C LEU A 156 9.96 4.36 -3.56
N VAL A 157 10.12 3.14 -3.06
CA VAL A 157 9.07 2.32 -2.46
C VAL A 157 9.46 2.08 -1.01
N PHE A 158 8.65 2.60 -0.09
CA PHE A 158 8.81 2.37 1.34
C PHE A 158 7.76 1.39 1.86
N PHE A 159 8.17 0.55 2.80
CA PHE A 159 7.33 -0.38 3.55
C PHE A 159 7.27 0.06 5.01
N GLU A 160 6.08 0.10 5.59
CA GLU A 160 5.88 0.45 7.00
C GLU A 160 6.66 -0.49 7.94
N GLY A 161 7.12 0.07 9.06
CA GLY A 161 7.83 -0.67 10.10
C GLY A 161 6.99 -1.84 10.61
N GLY A 162 7.60 -3.03 10.62
CA GLY A 162 6.94 -4.30 10.96
C GLY A 162 6.73 -5.23 9.77
N ILE A 163 6.82 -4.72 8.54
CA ILE A 163 6.87 -5.55 7.33
C ILE A 163 8.25 -6.24 7.22
N LYS A 164 8.25 -7.55 6.95
CA LYS A 164 9.46 -8.32 6.68
C LYS A 164 9.82 -8.21 5.19
N LEU A 165 10.79 -7.38 4.86
CA LEU A 165 11.27 -7.16 3.49
C LEU A 165 12.56 -7.94 3.22
N SER A 166 12.56 -8.79 2.20
CA SER A 166 13.70 -9.62 1.80
C SER A 166 14.14 -9.32 0.37
N ASN A 167 14.61 -8.11 0.11
CA ASN A 167 15.17 -7.72 -1.18
C ASN A 167 16.61 -8.26 -1.39
N THR A 168 16.96 -8.59 -2.63
CA THR A 168 18.34 -8.88 -3.02
C THR A 168 19.03 -7.58 -3.38
N SER A 169 20.00 -7.18 -2.55
CA SER A 169 20.71 -5.92 -2.63
C SER A 169 21.71 -5.89 -3.80
N SER A 170 21.30 -5.30 -4.92
CA SER A 170 22.23 -4.52 -5.75
C SER A 170 22.09 -3.05 -5.31
N PRO A 171 23.11 -2.43 -4.69
CA PRO A 171 22.95 -1.13 -4.03
C PRO A 171 22.59 0.03 -4.96
N LYS A 172 22.94 -0.05 -6.24
CA LYS A 172 22.78 1.08 -7.19
C LYS A 172 21.37 1.21 -7.75
N GLU A 173 20.66 0.10 -7.90
CA GLU A 173 19.33 0.03 -8.50
C GLU A 173 18.25 -0.29 -7.47
N GLU A 174 18.60 -0.35 -6.18
CA GLU A 174 17.60 -0.60 -5.14
C GLU A 174 16.66 0.62 -5.00
N TYR A 175 15.36 0.35 -4.97
CA TYR A 175 14.33 1.37 -4.71
C TYR A 175 13.29 0.91 -3.68
N PHE A 176 13.42 -0.29 -3.11
CA PHE A 176 12.57 -0.83 -2.04
C PHE A 176 13.28 -0.71 -0.69
N PHE A 177 12.64 -0.05 0.27
CA PHE A 177 13.22 0.24 1.58
C PHE A 177 12.22 0.05 2.72
N LEU A 178 12.73 -0.29 3.90
CA LEU A 178 11.92 -0.38 5.11
C LEU A 178 11.96 0.94 5.88
N ASP A 179 10.80 1.49 6.21
CA ASP A 179 10.64 2.60 7.16
C ASP A 179 10.69 2.07 8.60
N LYS A 180 11.87 1.56 8.99
CA LYS A 180 12.05 0.80 10.25
C LYS A 180 11.56 1.53 11.50
N HIS A 181 11.61 2.86 11.50
CA HIS A 181 11.23 3.71 12.64
C HIS A 181 9.96 4.51 12.38
N ASN A 182 9.19 4.17 11.35
CA ASN A 182 7.91 4.81 10.99
C ASN A 182 8.05 6.34 10.80
N PHE A 183 9.20 6.81 10.32
CA PHE A 183 9.41 8.23 10.09
C PHE A 183 8.47 8.74 9.00
N PHE A 184 8.43 8.08 7.84
CA PHE A 184 7.59 8.47 6.72
C PHE A 184 6.11 8.24 7.06
N ARG A 185 5.79 7.15 7.77
CA ARG A 185 4.44 6.89 8.30
C ARG A 185 3.88 8.08 9.08
N ASN A 186 4.69 8.60 10.01
CA ASN A 186 4.26 9.61 10.96
C ASN A 186 4.35 11.04 10.39
N SER A 187 5.31 11.29 9.51
CA SER A 187 5.53 12.62 8.93
C SER A 187 4.67 12.89 7.70
N ILE A 188 4.47 11.88 6.85
CA ILE A 188 3.90 12.03 5.50
C ILE A 188 2.62 11.19 5.34
N PHE A 189 2.72 9.89 5.53
CA PHE A 189 1.66 8.93 5.21
C PHE A 189 0.73 8.67 6.38
N LYS A 190 0.06 9.73 6.86
CA LYS A 190 -0.72 9.71 8.11
C LYS A 190 -2.03 8.93 8.01
N HIS A 191 -2.62 8.88 6.83
CA HIS A 191 -3.93 8.29 6.57
C HIS A 191 -3.76 7.01 5.75
N PRO A 192 -3.62 5.84 6.41
CA PRO A 192 -3.47 4.57 5.72
C PRO A 192 -4.73 4.23 4.92
N THR A 193 -4.54 3.46 3.86
CA THR A 193 -5.58 3.16 2.87
C THR A 193 -5.20 1.90 2.10
N CYS A 194 -6.17 1.33 1.39
CA CYS A 194 -5.99 0.16 0.55
C CYS A 194 -5.00 0.42 -0.58
N ASN A 195 -4.13 -0.54 -0.88
CA ASN A 195 -3.14 -0.48 -1.95
C ASN A 195 -2.05 0.59 -1.77
N GLY A 196 -1.80 1.00 -0.52
CA GLY A 196 -0.75 1.96 -0.21
C GLY A 196 -1.08 3.40 -0.63
N SER A 197 -0.06 4.23 -0.73
CA SER A 197 -0.20 5.64 -1.12
C SER A 197 0.97 6.12 -1.94
N TYR A 198 0.80 7.26 -2.60
CA TYR A 198 1.86 7.92 -3.33
C TYR A 198 2.07 9.34 -2.81
N ALA A 199 3.32 9.80 -2.78
CA ALA A 199 3.67 11.19 -2.50
C ALA A 199 4.61 11.75 -3.57
N LEU A 200 4.36 12.99 -3.99
CA LEU A 200 5.24 13.83 -4.77
C LEU A 200 5.72 14.97 -3.88
N ILE A 201 7.02 15.08 -3.66
CA ILE A 201 7.61 16.07 -2.76
C ILE A 201 8.62 16.89 -3.56
N LYS A 202 8.32 18.17 -3.77
CA LYS A 202 9.25 19.11 -4.43
C LYS A 202 10.26 19.67 -3.42
N SER A 203 11.37 20.19 -3.94
CA SER A 203 12.47 20.75 -3.14
C SER A 203 12.10 21.97 -2.30
N ASN A 204 11.03 22.67 -2.67
CA ASN A 204 10.43 23.75 -1.88
C ASN A 204 9.54 23.27 -0.72
N GLY A 205 9.34 21.95 -0.56
CA GLY A 205 8.52 21.38 0.50
C GLY A 205 7.07 21.11 0.11
N GLU A 206 6.59 21.60 -1.04
CA GLU A 206 5.24 21.29 -1.52
C GLU A 206 5.09 19.77 -1.73
N THR A 207 4.08 19.20 -1.07
CA THR A 207 3.86 17.76 -1.04
C THR A 207 2.43 17.43 -1.45
N LEU A 208 2.30 16.69 -2.55
CA LEU A 208 1.04 16.10 -2.98
C LEU A 208 1.02 14.63 -2.61
N ILE A 209 0.01 14.20 -1.88
CA ILE A 209 -0.28 12.79 -1.63
C ILE A 209 -1.51 12.37 -2.41
N ARG A 210 -1.49 11.13 -2.89
CA ARG A 210 -2.70 10.42 -3.28
C ARG A 210 -2.79 9.10 -2.54
N ASN A 211 -3.86 8.97 -1.76
CA ASN A 211 -4.22 7.75 -1.07
C ASN A 211 -4.92 6.79 -2.03
N GLY A 212 -4.63 5.49 -1.92
CA GLY A 212 -5.31 4.44 -2.67
C GLY A 212 -4.52 3.95 -3.87
N GLU A 213 -5.07 2.92 -4.52
CA GLU A 213 -4.50 2.28 -5.70
C GLU A 213 -4.16 3.28 -6.81
N ASN A 214 -2.88 3.29 -7.22
CA ASN A 214 -2.42 4.05 -8.37
C ASN A 214 -1.25 3.37 -9.08
N ALA A 215 -0.95 3.84 -10.29
CA ALA A 215 0.32 3.63 -10.94
C ALA A 215 1.25 4.83 -10.71
N ALA A 216 2.54 4.55 -10.48
CA ALA A 216 3.57 5.58 -10.33
C ALA A 216 3.66 6.49 -11.58
N SER A 217 3.53 5.88 -12.77
CA SER A 217 3.55 6.54 -14.08
C SER A 217 2.38 7.50 -14.31
N GLY A 218 1.20 7.23 -13.71
CA GLY A 218 0.07 8.15 -13.76
C GLY A 218 0.23 9.27 -12.73
N PHE A 219 0.72 8.96 -11.54
CA PHE A 219 0.85 9.96 -10.48
C PHE A 219 1.94 10.99 -10.79
N VAL A 220 3.08 10.60 -11.36
CA VAL A 220 4.18 11.52 -11.69
C VAL A 220 3.76 12.68 -12.61
N GLN A 221 2.74 12.49 -13.45
CA GLN A 221 2.21 13.51 -14.37
C GLN A 221 1.60 14.72 -13.63
N HIS A 222 1.33 14.61 -12.32
CA HIS A 222 0.90 15.76 -11.52
C HIS A 222 2.01 16.82 -11.40
N LEU A 223 3.27 16.47 -11.68
CA LEU A 223 4.38 17.42 -11.72
C LEU A 223 4.30 18.41 -12.89
N ASP A 224 3.52 18.09 -13.93
CA ASP A 224 3.29 19.02 -15.03
C ASP A 224 2.66 20.30 -14.50
N LYS A 225 3.16 21.46 -14.95
CA LYS A 225 2.79 22.77 -14.37
C LYS A 225 1.28 22.99 -14.26
N HIS A 226 0.54 22.64 -15.30
CA HIS A 226 -0.93 22.79 -15.30
C HIS A 226 -1.57 21.96 -14.18
N ASN A 227 -1.16 20.70 -14.02
CA ASN A 227 -1.70 19.78 -13.03
C ASN A 227 -1.29 20.19 -11.61
N TRP A 228 -0.02 20.56 -11.40
CA TRP A 228 0.48 20.95 -10.09
C TRP A 228 -0.25 22.17 -9.54
N ASN A 229 -0.53 23.14 -10.41
CA ASN A 229 -1.24 24.37 -10.05
C ASN A 229 -2.70 24.14 -9.63
N LEU A 230 -3.29 22.97 -9.92
CA LEU A 230 -4.61 22.60 -9.38
C LEU A 230 -4.55 22.35 -7.86
N PHE A 231 -3.36 22.06 -7.33
CA PHE A 231 -3.12 21.71 -5.92
C PHE A 231 -2.36 22.81 -5.16
N PHE A 232 -1.48 23.55 -5.85
CA PHE A 232 -0.63 24.60 -5.30
C PHE A 232 -0.70 25.85 -6.20
N PRO A 233 -1.71 26.72 -6.02
CA PRO A 233 -1.87 27.94 -6.82
C PRO A 233 -0.87 29.04 -6.47
#